data_AF-A0A441XPB2-F1
#
_entry.id   AF-A0A441XPB2-F1
#
_cell.length_a   1.000
_cell.length_b   1.000
_cell.length_c   1.000
_cell.angle_alpha   90.00
_cell.angle_beta   90.00
_cell.angle_gamma   90.00
#
_symmetry.space_group_name_H-M   'P 1'
#
loop_
_entity.id
_entity.type
_entity.pdbx_description
1 polymer ?
#
loop_
_entity_poly.entity_id
_entity_poly.type
_entity_poly.pdbx_seq_one_letter_code
_entity_poly.pdbx_strand_id
1 'polypeptide(L)'
;MNIHMTPQRTPAETALIDAFSDRLSLLPGDGTVMLKRDDAIEAIKSGLPTRRIESWHYTDLRRLLSSVPEFDPAAAPKAIAPVVEGSAVLPVLNGVSSAKMPDIEGIAVQRLSEKLTDGSAAPGL
;
A
#
# COMPACT_ATOMS: atom_id res chain seq x y z
N MET A 1 -19.73 12.61 -32.69
CA MET A 1 -20.14 11.81 -31.50
C MET A 1 -18.90 11.07 -31.03
N ASN A 2 -18.22 11.57 -30.00
CA ASN A 2 -17.03 10.89 -29.48
C ASN A 2 -17.47 9.87 -28.45
N ILE A 3 -17.26 8.59 -28.74
CA ILE A 3 -17.52 7.50 -27.82
C ILE A 3 -16.32 7.44 -26.88
N HIS A 4 -16.48 7.92 -25.65
CA HIS A 4 -15.49 7.70 -24.60
C HIS A 4 -15.62 6.25 -24.11
N MET A 5 -14.88 5.34 -24.74
CA MET A 5 -14.71 3.98 -24.21
C MET A 5 -13.88 4.08 -22.93
N THR A 6 -14.48 3.80 -21.78
CA THR A 6 -13.73 3.54 -20.55
C THR A 6 -12.85 2.30 -20.79
N PRO A 7 -11.52 2.39 -20.63
CA PRO A 7 -10.64 1.24 -20.80
C PRO A 7 -11.08 0.11 -19.88
N GLN A 8 -11.19 -1.11 -20.43
CA GLN A 8 -11.50 -2.28 -19.62
C GLN A 8 -10.37 -2.53 -18.60
N ARG A 9 -10.74 -2.73 -17.33
CA ARG A 9 -9.79 -3.03 -16.26
C ARG A 9 -9.10 -4.38 -16.48
N THR A 10 -7.83 -4.45 -16.14
CA THR A 10 -7.07 -5.71 -16.09
C THR A 10 -7.46 -6.52 -14.84
N PRO A 11 -7.18 -7.84 -14.80
CA PRO A 11 -7.40 -8.64 -13.59
C PRO A 11 -6.68 -8.09 -12.36
N ALA A 12 -5.45 -7.56 -12.52
CA ALA A 12 -4.69 -6.95 -11.43
C ALA A 12 -5.33 -5.64 -10.94
N GLU A 13 -5.82 -4.79 -11.85
CA GLU A 13 -6.54 -3.56 -11.48
C GLU A 13 -7.80 -3.88 -10.67
N THR A 14 -8.59 -4.85 -11.13
CA THR A 14 -9.78 -5.33 -10.40
C THR A 14 -9.39 -5.88 -9.03
N ALA A 15 -8.38 -6.75 -8.95
CA ALA A 15 -7.92 -7.32 -7.68
C ALA A 15 -7.45 -6.26 -6.67
N LEU A 16 -6.75 -5.20 -7.10
CA LEU A 16 -6.37 -4.09 -6.22
C LEU A 16 -7.58 -3.33 -5.68
N ILE A 17 -8.56 -3.08 -6.55
CA ILE A 17 -9.78 -2.35 -6.18
C ILE A 17 -10.61 -3.15 -5.18
N ASP A 18 -10.86 -4.41 -5.48
CA ASP A 18 -11.66 -5.30 -4.62
C ASP A 18 -10.96 -5.48 -3.27
N ALA A 19 -9.66 -5.76 -3.28
CA ALA A 19 -8.89 -5.96 -2.05
C ALA A 19 -8.78 -4.68 -1.19
N PHE A 20 -8.90 -3.49 -1.79
CA PHE A 20 -9.02 -2.25 -1.02
C PHE A 20 -10.42 -2.09 -0.43
N SER A 21 -11.46 -2.29 -1.23
CA SER A 21 -12.86 -2.20 -0.80
C SER A 21 -13.18 -3.15 0.35
N ASP A 22 -12.71 -4.39 0.29
CA ASP A 22 -12.95 -5.41 1.32
C ASP A 22 -12.34 -5.07 2.68
N ARG A 23 -11.29 -4.23 2.70
CA ARG A 23 -10.50 -3.96 3.90
C ARG A 23 -10.51 -2.51 4.33
N LEU A 24 -11.15 -1.61 3.59
CA LEU A 24 -11.16 -0.17 3.85
C LEU A 24 -11.50 0.16 5.32
N SER A 25 -12.51 -0.50 5.88
CA SER A 25 -12.96 -0.30 7.26
C SER A 25 -11.94 -0.75 8.32
N LEU A 26 -10.96 -1.57 7.95
CA LEU A 26 -9.91 -2.08 8.84
C LEU A 26 -8.64 -1.23 8.80
N LEU A 27 -8.50 -0.33 7.82
CA LEU A 27 -7.28 0.42 7.62
C LEU A 27 -7.22 1.65 8.55
N PRO A 28 -6.13 1.88 9.29
CA PRO A 28 -6.01 3.02 10.21
C PRO A 28 -6.00 4.35 9.46
N GLY A 29 -6.57 5.41 10.01
CA GLY A 29 -6.56 6.72 9.38
C GLY A 29 -7.58 7.68 9.97
N ASP A 30 -7.21 8.96 10.07
CA ASP A 30 -8.17 10.04 10.32
C ASP A 30 -8.94 10.41 9.04
N GLY A 31 -9.85 11.38 9.14
CA GLY A 31 -10.62 11.85 7.98
C GLY A 31 -9.74 12.38 6.84
N THR A 32 -8.63 13.04 7.15
CA THR A 32 -7.70 13.56 6.14
C THR A 32 -7.02 12.42 5.38
N VAL A 33 -6.57 11.38 6.09
CA VAL A 33 -6.00 10.16 5.48
C VAL A 33 -7.04 9.43 4.63
N MET A 34 -8.33 9.40 5.03
CA MET A 34 -9.38 8.79 4.21
C MET A 34 -9.51 9.49 2.85
N LEU A 35 -9.52 10.83 2.82
CA LEU A 35 -9.58 11.57 1.56
C LEU A 35 -8.41 11.25 0.64
N LYS A 36 -7.19 11.13 1.20
CA LYS A 36 -6.00 10.75 0.44
C LYS A 36 -6.09 9.33 -0.15
N ARG A 37 -6.73 8.41 0.57
CA ARG A 37 -6.98 7.05 0.07
C ARG A 37 -8.03 7.02 -1.02
N ASP A 38 -9.08 7.82 -0.89
CA ASP A 38 -10.11 7.96 -1.92
C ASP A 38 -9.46 8.48 -3.22
N ASP A 39 -8.63 9.52 -3.14
CA ASP A 39 -7.87 10.01 -4.30
C ASP A 39 -6.99 8.91 -4.92
N ALA A 40 -6.27 8.15 -4.08
CA ALA A 40 -5.38 7.08 -4.54
C ALA A 40 -6.13 5.92 -5.22
N ILE A 41 -7.28 5.50 -4.68
CA ILE A 41 -8.06 4.42 -5.28
C ILE A 41 -8.76 4.88 -6.56
N GLU A 42 -9.20 6.13 -6.66
CA GLU A 42 -9.72 6.69 -7.91
C GLU A 42 -8.66 6.72 -9.01
N ALA A 43 -7.39 7.01 -8.67
CA ALA A 43 -6.29 6.90 -9.62
C ALA A 43 -6.13 5.46 -10.14
N ILE A 44 -6.21 4.44 -9.28
CA ILE A 44 -6.15 3.03 -9.71
C ILE A 44 -7.37 2.66 -10.57
N LYS A 45 -8.56 3.14 -10.19
CA LYS A 45 -9.81 2.93 -10.95
C LYS A 45 -9.75 3.53 -12.36
N SER A 46 -8.95 4.57 -12.57
CA SER A 46 -8.67 5.17 -13.88
C SER A 46 -7.70 4.34 -14.75
N GLY A 47 -7.03 3.35 -14.15
CA GLY A 47 -6.10 2.42 -14.79
C GLY A 47 -4.68 2.57 -14.27
N LEU A 48 -3.93 1.48 -14.27
CA LEU A 48 -2.51 1.50 -13.94
C LEU A 48 -1.72 2.28 -15.01
N PRO A 49 -0.61 2.91 -14.63
CA PRO A 49 0.17 3.71 -15.55
C PRO A 49 0.78 2.87 -16.66
N THR A 50 0.82 3.47 -17.85
CA THR A 50 1.37 2.89 -19.08
C THR A 50 2.48 3.78 -19.62
N ARG A 51 3.22 3.31 -20.64
CA ARG A 51 4.27 4.11 -21.32
C ARG A 51 3.79 5.41 -21.97
N ARG A 52 2.46 5.63 -22.06
CA ARG A 52 1.86 6.89 -22.56
C ARG A 52 2.02 8.04 -21.57
N ILE A 53 2.25 7.74 -20.29
CA ILE A 53 2.55 8.74 -19.27
C ILE A 53 4.06 8.92 -19.24
N GLU A 54 4.53 10.17 -19.35
CA GLU A 54 5.96 10.49 -19.47
C GLU A 54 6.80 9.92 -18.32
N SER A 55 6.33 10.04 -17.08
CA SER A 55 7.00 9.48 -15.89
C SER A 55 7.08 7.94 -15.86
N TRP A 56 6.35 7.26 -16.75
CA TRP A 56 6.30 5.80 -16.88
C TRP A 56 6.80 5.31 -18.25
N HIS A 57 7.45 6.18 -19.04
CA HIS A 57 7.87 5.87 -20.40
C HIS A 57 8.68 4.56 -20.50
N TYR A 58 9.52 4.30 -19.50
CA TYR A 58 10.39 3.13 -19.44
C TYR A 58 9.83 1.96 -18.62
N THR A 59 8.74 2.16 -17.90
CA THR A 59 8.15 1.14 -17.00
C THR A 59 6.64 1.07 -17.22
N ASP A 60 6.18 0.08 -17.98
CA ASP A 60 4.74 -0.12 -18.18
C ASP A 60 4.16 -0.92 -17.01
N LEU A 61 3.71 -0.25 -15.94
CA LEU A 61 3.21 -0.95 -14.75
C LEU A 61 1.97 -1.79 -15.06
N ARG A 62 1.05 -1.25 -15.88
CA ARG A 62 -0.16 -1.97 -16.28
C ARG A 62 0.14 -3.30 -16.99
N ARG A 63 1.16 -3.31 -17.85
CA ARG A 63 1.63 -4.53 -18.52
C ARG A 63 2.43 -5.45 -17.58
N LEU A 64 3.23 -4.88 -16.69
CA LEU A 64 4.13 -5.64 -15.80
C LEU A 64 3.37 -6.31 -14.64
N LEU A 65 2.32 -5.68 -14.11
CA LEU A 65 1.52 -6.21 -13.02
C LEU A 65 0.35 -7.03 -13.56
N SER A 66 0.59 -8.31 -13.83
CA SER A 66 -0.42 -9.21 -14.41
C SER A 66 -1.42 -9.76 -13.40
N SER A 67 -1.04 -9.87 -12.12
CA SER A 67 -1.87 -10.41 -11.04
C SER A 67 -1.50 -9.80 -9.70
N VAL A 68 -2.44 -9.84 -8.77
CA VAL A 68 -2.23 -9.48 -7.36
C VAL A 68 -2.69 -10.67 -6.52
N PRO A 69 -1.82 -11.22 -5.63
CA PRO A 69 -2.22 -12.29 -4.74
C PRO A 69 -3.36 -11.87 -3.80
N GLU A 70 -4.26 -12.79 -3.51
CA GLU A 70 -5.29 -12.57 -2.50
C GLU A 70 -4.68 -12.41 -1.11
N PHE A 71 -5.38 -11.67 -0.25
CA PHE A 71 -4.98 -11.52 1.14
C PHE A 71 -5.43 -12.73 1.95
N ASP A 72 -4.49 -13.39 2.62
CA ASP A 72 -4.76 -14.47 3.54
C ASP A 72 -4.68 -13.96 5.00
N PRO A 73 -5.81 -13.80 5.72
CA PRO A 73 -5.81 -13.41 7.12
C PRO A 73 -5.27 -14.51 8.05
N ALA A 74 -5.25 -15.77 7.62
CA ALA A 74 -4.70 -16.88 8.39
C ALA A 74 -3.18 -17.04 8.21
N ALA A 75 -2.56 -16.25 7.32
CA ALA A 75 -1.12 -16.27 7.13
C ALA A 75 -0.40 -15.91 8.44
N ALA A 76 0.52 -16.78 8.86
CA ALA A 76 1.31 -16.62 10.07
C ALA A 76 2.81 -16.45 9.73
N PRO A 77 3.21 -15.33 9.09
CA PRO A 77 4.60 -15.11 8.75
C PRO A 77 5.44 -14.95 10.03
N LYS A 78 6.67 -15.44 9.98
CA LYS A 78 7.62 -15.36 11.10
C LYS A 78 8.66 -14.29 10.82
N ALA A 79 9.03 -13.53 11.85
CA ALA A 79 10.17 -12.64 11.77
C ALA A 79 11.44 -13.44 11.45
N ILE A 80 12.28 -12.88 10.58
CA ILE A 80 13.59 -13.43 10.26
C ILE A 80 14.65 -12.88 11.22
N ALA A 81 15.72 -13.65 11.43
CA ALA A 81 16.87 -13.17 12.17
C ALA A 81 17.52 -11.96 11.44
N PRO A 82 18.21 -11.07 12.18
CA PRO A 82 18.97 -9.99 11.57
C PRO A 82 19.98 -10.53 10.55
N VAL A 83 20.10 -9.87 9.40
CA VAL A 83 21.10 -10.22 8.37
C VAL A 83 22.53 -9.92 8.89
N VAL A 84 22.66 -8.84 9.66
CA VAL A 84 23.91 -8.45 10.32
C VAL A 84 23.73 -8.61 11.82
N GLU A 85 24.65 -9.31 12.46
CA GLU A 85 24.63 -9.55 13.90
C GLU A 85 24.55 -8.25 14.70
N GLY A 86 23.74 -8.25 15.76
CA GLY A 86 23.51 -7.06 16.60
C GLY A 86 22.54 -6.02 16.00
N SER A 87 22.07 -6.19 14.76
CA SER A 87 21.12 -5.25 14.17
C SER A 87 19.71 -5.38 14.74
N ALA A 88 19.05 -4.25 14.93
CA ALA A 88 17.63 -4.20 15.26
C ALA A 88 16.76 -4.60 14.07
N VAL A 89 15.67 -5.33 14.32
CA VAL A 89 14.71 -5.75 13.29
C VAL A 89 13.35 -5.12 13.59
N LEU A 90 12.74 -4.52 12.56
CA LEU A 90 11.41 -3.94 12.60
C LEU A 90 10.47 -4.78 11.71
N PRO A 91 9.92 -5.89 12.23
CA PRO A 91 9.17 -6.81 11.40
C PRO A 91 7.77 -6.25 11.07
N VAL A 92 7.43 -6.27 9.79
CA VAL A 92 6.05 -6.07 9.31
C VAL A 92 5.54 -7.42 8.82
N LEU A 93 4.66 -8.02 9.60
CA LEU A 93 4.15 -9.37 9.40
C LEU A 93 2.72 -9.30 8.89
N ASN A 94 2.51 -9.70 7.63
CA ASN A 94 1.21 -9.62 6.95
C ASN A 94 0.57 -8.21 7.02
N GLY A 95 1.39 -7.15 6.86
CA GLY A 95 0.94 -5.76 6.95
C GLY A 95 0.81 -5.20 8.37
N VAL A 96 1.10 -5.99 9.42
CA VAL A 96 0.98 -5.57 10.82
C VAL A 96 2.35 -5.49 11.49
N SER A 97 2.59 -4.37 12.19
CA SER A 97 3.81 -4.14 12.97
C SER A 97 3.52 -4.19 14.48
N SER A 98 3.09 -5.34 15.01
CA SER A 98 2.70 -5.49 16.43
C SER A 98 3.86 -5.78 17.39
N ALA A 99 5.04 -6.12 16.86
CA ALA A 99 6.22 -6.39 17.69
C ALA A 99 6.62 -5.18 18.55
N LYS A 100 7.20 -5.44 19.72
CA LYS A 100 7.81 -4.40 20.55
C LYS A 100 8.88 -3.70 19.73
N MET A 101 8.84 -2.36 19.70
CA MET A 101 9.87 -1.60 18.98
C MET A 101 11.22 -1.79 19.69
N PRO A 102 12.29 -2.04 18.93
CA PRO A 102 13.64 -2.01 19.48
C PRO A 102 13.96 -0.60 19.97
N ASP A 103 14.66 -0.52 21.10
CA ASP A 103 15.27 0.72 21.56
C ASP A 103 16.63 0.83 20.89
N ILE A 104 16.82 1.88 20.09
CA ILE A 104 18.04 2.10 19.32
C ILE A 104 18.55 3.50 19.65
N GLU A 105 19.76 3.55 20.18
CA GLU A 105 20.37 4.81 20.61
C GLU A 105 20.42 5.83 19.45
N GLY A 106 19.88 7.02 19.70
CA GLY A 106 19.85 8.11 18.72
C GLY A 106 18.82 7.96 17.59
N ILE A 107 17.98 6.92 17.61
CA ILE A 107 16.97 6.69 16.56
C ILE A 107 15.56 6.68 17.14
N ALA A 108 14.70 7.57 16.62
CA ALA A 108 13.27 7.54 16.91
C ALA A 108 12.55 6.60 15.93
N VAL A 109 11.80 5.64 16.46
CA VAL A 109 10.97 4.71 15.68
C VAL A 109 9.51 4.93 16.05
N GLN A 110 8.64 5.01 15.03
CA GLN A 110 7.19 5.12 15.20
C GLN A 110 6.47 4.26 14.16
N ARG A 111 5.28 3.75 14.50
CA ARG A 111 4.48 2.99 13.54
C ARG A 111 3.75 3.93 12.61
N LEU A 112 3.81 3.63 11.32
CA LEU A 112 3.01 4.33 10.33
C LEU A 112 1.51 4.22 10.65
N SER A 113 1.03 3.09 11.17
CA SER A 113 -0.38 2.93 11.55
C SER A 113 -0.82 3.92 12.63
N GLU A 114 0.05 4.25 13.59
CA GLU A 114 -0.25 5.24 14.64
C GLU A 114 -0.33 6.65 14.02
N LYS A 115 0.65 6.99 13.16
CA LYS A 115 0.69 8.27 12.44
C LYS A 115 -0.45 8.48 11.43
N LEU A 116 -1.00 7.39 10.91
CA LEU A 116 -2.19 7.44 10.06
C LEU A 116 -3.42 7.72 10.92
N THR A 117 -3.56 7.01 12.05
CA THR A 117 -4.68 7.21 12.99
C THR A 117 -4.73 8.63 13.56
N ASP A 118 -3.60 9.24 13.88
CA ASP A 118 -3.54 10.62 14.39
C ASP A 118 -3.47 11.70 13.29
N GLY A 119 -3.44 11.29 12.01
CA GLY A 119 -3.40 12.19 10.85
C GLY A 119 -2.05 12.88 10.59
N SER A 120 -1.04 12.69 11.44
CA SER A 120 0.26 13.36 11.30
C SER A 120 1.05 12.94 10.05
N ALA A 121 0.70 11.82 9.42
CA ALA A 121 1.25 11.40 8.14
C ALA A 121 0.56 12.06 6.92
N ALA A 122 -0.67 12.58 7.06
CA ALA A 122 -1.50 13.02 5.94
C ALA A 122 -0.88 14.07 5.00
N PRO A 123 -0.09 15.07 5.47
CA PRO A 123 0.54 16.05 4.59
C PRO A 123 1.55 15.47 3.60
N GLY A 124 2.10 14.28 3.89
CA GLY A 124 3.07 13.59 3.04
C GLY A 124 2.47 12.50 2.15
N LEU A 125 1.15 12.30 2.20
CA LEU A 125 0.40 11.39 1.33
C LEU A 125 -0.17 12.16 0.13
#